data_AF-A0A968YYY9-F1
#
_entry.id   AF-A0A968YYY9-F1
#
_cell.length_a   1.000
_cell.length_b   1.000
_cell.length_c   1.000
_cell.angle_alpha   90.00
_cell.angle_beta   90.00
_cell.angle_gamma   90.00
#
_symmetry.space_group_name_H-M   'P 1'
#
loop_
_entity.id
_entity.type
_entity.pdbx_description
1 polymer ?
#
loop_
_entity_poly.entity_id
_entity_poly.type
_entity_poly.pdbx_seq_one_letter_code
_entity_poly.pdbx_strand_id
1 'polypeptide(L)'
;MLIMEPDYPHIVLSFTYQNHRIEIEQGEDNNQVVYSAWANYAAGCAVAVPCAYSRAEAIRQAKRWVEHRNHGKDREDIIQQI
;
A
#
# COMPACT_ATOMS: atom_id res chain seq x y z
N MET A 1 13.06 33.59 6.56
CA MET A 1 12.16 32.49 7.00
C MET A 1 12.15 31.47 5.88
N LEU A 2 12.69 30.28 6.11
CA LEU A 2 12.60 29.18 5.16
C LEU A 2 11.24 28.52 5.41
N ILE A 3 10.32 28.66 4.47
CA ILE A 3 9.06 27.91 4.48
C ILE A 3 9.42 26.54 3.91
N MET A 4 9.43 25.50 4.75
CA MET A 4 9.48 24.13 4.25
C MET A 4 8.16 23.86 3.54
N GLU A 5 8.22 23.49 2.26
CA GLU A 5 7.02 23.03 1.57
C GLU A 5 6.56 21.71 2.21
N PRO A 6 5.26 21.56 2.49
CA PRO A 6 4.73 20.29 2.97
C PRO A 6 4.89 19.23 1.88
N ASP A 7 5.52 18.11 2.24
CA ASP A 7 5.65 16.94 1.37
C ASP A 7 4.32 16.18 1.36
N TYR A 8 3.44 16.57 0.44
CA TYR A 8 2.15 15.92 0.27
C TYR A 8 2.30 14.60 -0.48
N PRO A 9 1.51 13.56 -0.12
CA PRO A 9 1.56 12.29 -0.82
C PRO A 9 1.28 12.48 -2.32
N HIS A 10 2.26 12.11 -3.14
CA HIS A 10 2.15 12.23 -4.58
C HIS A 10 1.62 10.93 -5.17
N ILE A 11 0.30 10.73 -5.04
CA ILE A 11 -0.39 9.54 -5.54
C ILE A 11 -0.45 9.56 -7.07
N VAL A 12 0.26 8.62 -7.69
CA VAL A 12 0.36 8.50 -9.16
C VAL A 12 -0.57 7.44 -9.75
N LEU A 13 -1.14 6.57 -8.92
CA LEU A 13 -2.10 5.55 -9.33
C LEU A 13 -2.98 5.12 -8.16
N SER A 14 -4.28 4.91 -8.42
CA SER A 14 -5.21 4.31 -7.46
C SER A 14 -6.08 3.25 -8.14
N PHE A 15 -6.27 2.10 -7.49
CA PHE A 15 -7.14 1.03 -7.98
C PHE A 15 -7.65 0.14 -6.83
N THR A 16 -8.78 -0.53 -7.05
CA THR A 16 -9.34 -1.48 -6.07
C THR A 16 -8.83 -2.90 -6.34
N TYR A 17 -8.42 -3.61 -5.29
CA TYR A 17 -8.06 -5.02 -5.32
C TYR A 17 -8.57 -5.74 -4.06
N GLN A 18 -9.44 -6.76 -4.22
CA GLN A 18 -10.04 -7.54 -3.12
C GLN A 18 -10.50 -6.67 -1.92
N ASN A 19 -11.40 -5.72 -2.18
CA ASN A 19 -11.97 -4.78 -1.19
C ASN A 19 -10.98 -3.79 -0.54
N HIS A 20 -9.74 -3.69 -1.04
CA HIS A 20 -8.78 -2.67 -0.65
C HIS A 20 -8.60 -1.67 -1.79
N ARG A 21 -8.67 -0.37 -1.49
CA ARG A 21 -8.24 0.69 -2.41
C ARG A 21 -6.73 0.86 -2.25
N ILE A 22 -6.00 0.39 -3.25
CA ILE A 22 -4.54 0.51 -3.32
C ILE A 22 -4.18 1.85 -3.93
N GLU A 23 -3.32 2.60 -3.27
CA GLU A 23 -2.77 3.87 -3.75
C GLU A 23 -1.26 3.74 -3.86
N ILE A 24 -0.73 4.05 -5.03
CA ILE A 24 0.70 4.10 -5.29
C ILE A 24 1.14 5.55 -5.23
N GLU A 25 2.02 5.82 -4.30
CA GLU A 25 2.69 7.11 -4.12
C GLU A 25 4.06 7.04 -4.77
N GLN A 26 4.46 8.12 -5.45
CA GLN A 26 5.81 8.27 -5.97
C GLN A 26 6.57 9.26 -5.09
N GLY A 27 7.73 8.86 -4.60
CA GLY A 27 8.64 9.70 -3.85
C GLY A 27 10.04 9.71 -4.46
N GLU A 28 10.96 10.36 -3.75
CA GLU A 28 12.38 10.37 -4.05
C GLU A 28 13.15 9.90 -2.81
N ASP A 29 14.06 8.96 -2.98
CA ASP A 29 15.01 8.52 -1.95
C ASP A 29 16.41 8.47 -2.57
N ASN A 30 17.37 9.18 -1.97
CA ASN A 30 18.75 9.28 -2.46
C ASN A 30 18.86 9.59 -3.98
N ASN A 31 18.11 10.59 -4.47
CA ASN A 31 18.03 10.97 -5.88
C ASN A 31 17.48 9.87 -6.83
N GLN A 32 16.79 8.88 -6.29
CA GLN A 32 16.13 7.83 -7.06
C GLN A 32 14.61 7.91 -6.87
N VAL A 33 13.88 7.74 -7.98
CA VAL A 33 12.43 7.62 -7.93
C VAL A 33 12.07 6.30 -7.25
N VAL A 34 11.30 6.40 -6.17
CA VAL A 34 10.78 5.25 -5.42
C VAL A 34 9.26 5.30 -5.37
N TYR A 35 8.65 4.16 -5.08
CA TYR A 35 7.21 4.00 -5.00
C TYR A 35 6.84 3.33 -3.68
N SER A 36 5.85 3.86 -2.99
CA SER A 36 5.21 3.19 -1.85
C SER A 36 3.78 2.78 -2.24
N ALA A 37 3.20 1.83 -1.51
CA ALA A 37 1.83 1.40 -1.72
C ALA A 37 1.05 1.40 -0.40
N TRP A 38 -0.07 2.10 -0.40
CA TRP A 38 -1.01 2.18 0.70
C TRP A 38 -2.25 1.34 0.39
N ALA A 39 -2.67 0.51 1.33
CA ALA A 39 -3.90 -0.27 1.25
C ALA A 39 -4.96 0.34 2.17
N ASN A 40 -5.92 1.03 1.58
CA ASN A 40 -7.06 1.62 2.26
C ASN A 40 -8.24 0.63 2.28
N TYR A 41 -8.91 0.48 3.41
CA TYR A 41 -10.09 -0.36 3.60
C TYR A 41 -11.08 0.32 4.56
N ALA A 42 -12.30 -0.20 4.67
CA ALA A 42 -13.40 0.48 5.38
C ALA A 42 -13.07 0.89 6.82
N ALA A 43 -12.23 0.12 7.51
CA ALA A 43 -11.86 0.33 8.90
C ALA A 43 -10.51 1.04 9.11
N GLY A 44 -9.78 1.40 8.05
CA GLY A 44 -8.48 2.06 8.19
C GLY A 44 -7.58 2.00 6.95
N CYS A 45 -6.30 2.28 7.18
CA CYS A 45 -5.26 2.30 6.16
C CYS A 45 -4.02 1.56 6.67
N ALA A 46 -3.27 0.95 5.77
CA ALA A 46 -1.99 0.30 6.07
C ALA A 46 -0.99 0.55 4.94
N VAL A 47 0.29 0.68 5.30
CA VAL A 47 1.39 0.66 4.33
C VAL A 47 1.62 -0.80 3.91
N ALA A 48 1.23 -1.13 2.69
CA ALA A 48 1.42 -2.46 2.12
C ALA A 48 2.84 -2.65 1.58
N VAL A 49 3.43 -1.59 1.01
CA VAL A 49 4.80 -1.56 0.48
C VAL A 49 5.44 -0.25 0.88
N PRO A 50 6.46 -0.23 1.75
CA PRO A 50 7.10 1.00 2.19
C PRO A 50 7.98 1.63 1.10
N CYS A 51 8.62 0.79 0.27
CA CYS A 51 9.50 1.26 -0.82
C CYS A 51 9.66 0.19 -1.91
N ALA A 52 9.60 0.61 -3.16
CA ALA A 52 9.90 -0.18 -4.35
C ALA A 52 10.51 0.71 -5.44
N TYR A 53 11.52 0.21 -6.15
CA TYR A 53 12.22 0.97 -7.21
C TYR A 53 11.47 1.03 -8.54
N SER A 54 10.28 0.44 -8.64
CA SER A 54 9.41 0.61 -9.80
C SER A 54 7.95 0.51 -9.43
N ARG A 55 7.10 1.22 -10.19
CA ARG A 55 5.64 1.17 -10.03
C ARG A 55 5.09 -0.25 -10.17
N ALA A 56 5.60 -1.02 -11.13
CA ALA A 56 5.15 -2.40 -11.37
C ALA A 56 5.46 -3.30 -10.17
N GLU A 57 6.63 -3.11 -9.56
CA GLU A 57 7.03 -3.84 -8.37
C GLU A 57 6.17 -3.47 -7.15
N ALA A 58 5.88 -2.18 -6.94
CA ALA A 58 4.97 -1.72 -5.90
C ALA A 58 3.58 -2.36 -6.04
N ILE A 59 3.02 -2.40 -7.26
CA ILE A 59 1.72 -3.05 -7.53
C ILE A 59 1.77 -4.54 -7.23
N ARG A 60 2.82 -5.24 -7.68
CA ARG A 60 2.98 -6.68 -7.50
C ARG A 60 3.06 -7.05 -6.02
N GLN A 61 3.86 -6.31 -5.25
CA GLN A 61 4.00 -6.52 -3.82
C GLN A 61 2.72 -6.15 -3.05
N ALA A 62 2.03 -5.07 -3.44
CA ALA A 62 0.76 -4.67 -2.81
C ALA A 62 -0.32 -5.74 -2.96
N LYS A 63 -0.46 -6.34 -4.15
CA LYS A 63 -1.39 -7.46 -4.38
C LYS A 63 -1.07 -8.67 -3.50
N ARG A 64 0.21 -9.05 -3.43
CA ARG A 64 0.67 -10.13 -2.55
C ARG A 64 0.35 -9.83 -1.08
N TRP A 65 0.58 -8.60 -0.64
CA TRP A 65 0.26 -8.19 0.73
C TRP A 65 -1.23 -8.38 1.04
N VAL A 66 -2.13 -7.99 0.13
CA VAL A 66 -3.59 -8.19 0.29
C VAL A 66 -3.94 -9.67 0.35
N GLU A 67 -3.38 -10.48 -0.55
CA GLU A 67 -3.59 -11.93 -0.57
C GLU A 67 -3.17 -12.58 0.76
N HIS A 68 -1.97 -12.25 1.27
CA HIS A 68 -1.49 -12.77 2.55
C HIS A 68 -2.37 -12.35 3.72
N ARG A 69 -2.86 -11.11 3.72
CA ARG A 69 -3.74 -10.59 4.78
C ARG A 69 -5.09 -11.30 4.79
N ASN A 70 -5.65 -11.59 3.61
CA ASN A 70 -6.92 -12.31 3.49
C ASN A 70 -6.77 -13.78 3.88
N HIS A 71 -5.67 -14.44 3.51
CA HIS A 71 -5.37 -15.80 3.97
C HIS A 71 -5.23 -15.93 5.50
N GLY A 72 -4.85 -14.86 6.20
CA GLY A 72 -4.86 -14.82 7.67
C GLY A 72 -6.28 -14.81 8.24
N LYS A 73 -7.18 -14.02 7.63
CA LYS A 73 -8.60 -13.93 8.02
C LYS A 73 -9.34 -15.25 7.85
N ASP A 74 -9.14 -15.94 6.74
CA ASP A 74 -9.79 -17.23 6.46
C ASP A 74 -9.46 -18.28 7.54
N ARG A 75 -8.28 -18.21 8.19
CA ARG A 75 -7.91 -19.13 9.28
C ARG A 75 -8.57 -18.78 10.61
N GLU A 76 -8.74 -17.49 10.91
CA GLU A 76 -9.39 -17.04 12.15
C GLU A 76 -10.90 -17.35 12.11
N ASP A 77 -11.53 -17.18 10.95
CA ASP A 77 -12.95 -17.49 10.75
C ASP A 77 -13.27 -18.99 10.90
N ILE A 78 -12.33 -19.88 10.55
CA ILE A 78 -12.47 -21.34 10.75
C ILE A 78 -12.35 -21.71 12.24
N ILE A 79 -11.45 -21.06 12.99
CA ILE A 79 -11.24 -21.37 14.41
C ILE A 79 -12.42 -20.90 15.27
N GLN A 80 -13.09 -19.80 14.92
CA GLN A 80 -14.25 -19.30 15.66
C GLN A 80 -15.56 -20.07 15.41
N GLN A 81 -15.56 -21.06 14.50
CA GLN A 81 -16.73 -21.89 14.17
C GLN A 81 -16.70 -23.29 14.81
N ILE A 82 -15.69 -23.58 15.65
CA ILE A 82 -15.54 -24.84 16.40
C ILE A 82 -15.72 -24.56 17.90
#